data_AF-A0A812P654-F1
#
_entry.id   AF-A0A812P654-F1
#
_cell.length_a   1.000
_cell.length_b   1.000
_cell.length_c   1.000
_cell.angle_alpha   90.00
_cell.angle_beta   90.00
_cell.angle_gamma   90.00
#
_symmetry.space_group_name_H-M   'P 1'
#
loop_
_entity.id
_entity.type
_entity.pdbx_description
1 polymer ?
#
loop_
_entity_poly.entity_id
_entity_poly.type
_entity_poly.pdbx_seq_one_letter_code
_entity_poly.pdbx_strand_id
1 'polypeptide(L)'
;EKLRQLLKEHGSFGAVEVHVKKHHKTLLGKSKNGGWYTRQYLLNVAQWSKKMVDNAFTWAKSKGLLRVNPVHGEEEARLVLNESFEIVDEVGTTTELSGSFEAEELIR
;
A
#
# COMPACT_ATOMS: atom_id res chain seq x y z
N GLU A 1 17.79 12.86 -31.41
CA GLU A 1 18.65 14.08 -31.39
C GLU A 1 19.57 14.25 -30.18
N LYS A 2 19.10 14.31 -28.92
CA LYS A 2 19.97 14.59 -27.76
C LYS A 2 21.19 13.65 -27.58
N LEU A 3 21.02 12.34 -27.78
CA LEU A 3 22.14 11.38 -27.70
C LEU A 3 23.24 11.61 -28.74
N ARG A 4 22.89 12.17 -29.92
CA ARG A 4 23.83 12.35 -31.04
C ARG A 4 24.64 13.65 -30.90
N GLN A 5 24.12 14.63 -30.16
CA GLN A 5 24.89 15.81 -29.73
C GLN A 5 25.87 15.44 -28.62
N LEU A 6 25.45 14.65 -27.64
CA LEU A 6 26.32 14.18 -26.54
C LEU A 6 27.50 13.33 -27.02
N LEU A 7 27.31 12.49 -28.05
CA LEU A 7 28.39 11.72 -28.68
C LEU A 7 29.36 12.56 -29.52
N LYS A 8 28.94 13.74 -29.99
CA LYS A 8 29.80 14.66 -30.75
C LYS A 8 30.62 15.57 -29.84
N GLU A 9 30.10 15.93 -28.67
CA GLU A 9 30.77 16.79 -27.69
C GLU A 9 31.75 16.02 -26.80
N HIS A 10 31.48 14.76 -26.48
CA HIS A 10 32.35 13.92 -25.65
C HIS A 10 32.81 12.71 -26.46
N GLY A 11 33.92 12.87 -27.17
CA GLY A 11 34.56 11.81 -27.96
C GLY A 11 34.87 10.61 -27.08
N SER A 12 34.11 9.53 -27.28
CA SER A 12 34.20 8.24 -26.57
C SER A 12 33.71 8.24 -25.10
N PHE A 13 32.56 7.61 -24.87
CA PHE A 13 32.09 7.20 -23.55
C PHE A 13 32.89 5.97 -23.08
N GLY A 14 34.10 6.19 -22.57
CA GLY A 14 35.03 5.12 -22.18
C GLY A 14 34.68 4.38 -20.90
N ALA A 15 33.94 4.97 -19.96
CA ALA A 15 33.51 4.26 -18.75
C ALA A 15 32.27 4.93 -18.15
N VAL A 16 31.11 4.33 -18.37
CA VAL A 16 29.91 4.58 -17.57
C VAL A 16 29.82 3.41 -16.58
N GLU A 17 30.15 3.64 -15.31
CA GLU A 17 29.93 2.63 -14.27
C GLU A 17 28.45 2.59 -13.90
N VAL A 18 27.83 1.44 -14.17
CA VAL A 18 26.44 1.18 -13.82
C VAL A 18 26.43 0.28 -12.59
N HIS A 19 25.96 0.79 -11.46
CA HIS A 19 25.75 -0.02 -10.27
C HIS A 19 24.31 -0.55 -10.24
N VAL A 20 24.16 -1.86 -10.43
CA VAL A 20 22.88 -2.55 -10.25
C VAL A 20 22.80 -3.04 -8.80
N LYS A 21 21.90 -2.45 -8.01
CA LYS A 21 21.60 -2.92 -6.65
C LYS A 21 20.31 -3.74 -6.69
N LYS A 22 20.44 -5.04 -6.42
CA LYS A 22 19.30 -5.91 -6.14
C LYS A 22 18.82 -5.65 -4.72
N HIS A 23 17.55 -5.32 -4.55
CA HIS A 23 16.94 -5.18 -3.24
C HIS A 23 15.80 -6.17 -3.06
N HIS A 24 15.65 -6.65 -1.83
CA HIS A 24 14.56 -7.50 -1.39
C HIS A 24 13.87 -6.80 -0.24
N LYS A 25 12.57 -6.54 -0.38
CA LYS A 25 11.74 -5.91 0.65
C LYS A 25 10.53 -6.79 0.90
N THR A 26 10.32 -7.14 2.16
CA THR A 26 9.07 -7.76 2.61
C THR A 26 8.20 -6.66 3.20
N LEU A 27 7.02 -6.46 2.61
CA LEU A 27 6.04 -5.49 3.08
C LEU A 27 4.84 -6.23 3.68
N LEU A 28 4.37 -5.77 4.84
CA LEU A 28 3.14 -6.26 5.46
C LEU A 28 2.01 -5.26 5.17
N GLY A 29 1.14 -5.60 4.25
CA GLY A 29 -0.10 -4.87 4.00
C GLY A 29 -1.19 -5.32 4.97
N LYS A 30 -1.83 -4.37 5.66
CA LYS A 30 -3.04 -4.63 6.47
C LYS A 30 -4.21 -3.86 5.86
N SER A 31 -5.27 -4.56 5.50
CA SER A 31 -6.49 -3.97 4.96
C SER A 31 -7.67 -4.28 5.88
N LYS A 32 -8.48 -3.25 6.15
CA LYS A 32 -9.71 -3.38 6.94
C LYS A 32 -10.87 -2.88 6.08
N ASN A 33 -11.82 -3.75 5.78
CA ASN A 33 -13.04 -3.39 5.10
C ASN A 33 -14.23 -3.53 6.04
N GLY A 34 -14.98 -2.44 6.14
CA GLY A 34 -16.11 -2.33 7.05
C GLY A 34 -17.14 -1.34 6.53
N GLY A 35 -18.28 -1.36 7.19
CA GLY A 35 -19.46 -0.60 6.79
C GLY A 35 -20.42 -0.42 7.95
N TRP A 36 -21.58 0.13 7.62
CA TRP A 36 -22.70 0.23 8.54
C TRP A 36 -23.64 -0.93 8.29
N TYR A 37 -23.91 -1.70 9.34
CA TYR A 37 -24.69 -2.92 9.23
C TYR A 37 -25.83 -2.93 10.24
N THR A 38 -27.00 -3.37 9.79
CA THR A 38 -28.14 -3.64 10.64
C THR A 38 -27.98 -5.00 11.32
N ARG A 39 -28.69 -5.22 12.43
CA ARG A 39 -28.72 -6.52 13.11
C ARG A 39 -29.18 -7.64 12.18
N GLN A 40 -30.17 -7.34 11.34
CA GLN A 40 -30.75 -8.29 10.39
C GLN A 40 -29.74 -8.71 9.32
N TYR A 41 -28.95 -7.77 8.82
CA TYR A 41 -27.88 -8.07 7.85
C TYR A 41 -26.83 -9.03 8.45
N LEU A 42 -26.40 -8.78 9.69
CA LEU A 42 -25.40 -9.62 10.34
C LEU A 42 -25.91 -11.05 10.60
N LEU A 43 -27.20 -11.20 10.94
CA LEU A 43 -27.81 -12.51 11.16
C LEU A 43 -27.96 -13.30 9.86
N ASN A 44 -28.45 -12.65 8.79
CA ASN A 44 -28.85 -13.37 7.58
C ASN A 44 -27.73 -13.49 6.54
N VAL A 45 -26.92 -12.44 6.37
CA VAL A 45 -25.89 -12.35 5.32
C VAL A 45 -24.54 -12.74 5.87
N ALA A 46 -24.13 -12.15 6.99
CA ALA A 46 -22.87 -12.52 7.65
C ALA A 46 -22.97 -13.84 8.42
N GLN A 47 -24.18 -14.38 8.59
CA GLN A 47 -24.46 -15.61 9.34
C GLN A 47 -23.92 -15.61 10.77
N TRP A 48 -23.93 -14.45 11.43
CA TRP A 48 -23.49 -14.34 12.81
C TRP A 48 -24.54 -14.90 13.77
N SER A 49 -24.09 -15.49 14.88
CA SER A 49 -24.99 -15.88 15.95
C SER A 49 -25.59 -14.65 16.64
N LYS A 50 -26.80 -14.78 17.21
CA LYS A 50 -27.44 -13.70 18.00
C LYS A 50 -26.50 -13.10 19.05
N LYS A 51 -25.75 -13.95 19.75
CA LYS A 51 -24.78 -13.53 20.78
C LYS A 51 -23.66 -12.66 20.19
N MET A 52 -23.15 -12.98 19.00
CA MET A 52 -22.13 -12.18 18.33
C MET A 52 -22.67 -10.80 17.94
N VAL A 53 -23.90 -10.76 17.42
CA VAL A 53 -24.55 -9.50 17.04
C VAL A 53 -24.75 -8.61 18.27
N ASP A 54 -25.23 -9.16 19.38
CA ASP A 54 -25.42 -8.39 20.61
C ASP A 54 -24.10 -7.87 21.18
N ASN A 55 -23.04 -8.69 21.16
CA ASN A 55 -21.70 -8.27 21.54
C ASN A 55 -21.15 -7.17 20.63
N ALA A 56 -21.38 -7.27 19.32
CA ALA A 56 -20.91 -6.27 18.36
C ALA A 56 -21.63 -4.94 18.54
N PHE A 57 -22.94 -4.96 18.77
CA PHE A 57 -23.72 -3.75 19.02
C PHE A 57 -23.45 -3.12 20.39
N THR A 58 -23.20 -3.93 21.43
CA THR A 58 -22.77 -3.40 22.74
C THR A 58 -21.39 -2.76 22.64
N TRP A 59 -20.46 -3.36 21.91
CA TRP A 59 -19.17 -2.76 21.58
C TRP A 59 -19.34 -1.45 20.80
N ALA A 60 -20.15 -1.44 19.74
CA ALA A 60 -20.39 -0.24 18.93
C ALA A 60 -21.03 0.88 19.76
N LYS A 61 -21.97 0.55 20.66
CA LYS A 61 -22.57 1.49 21.61
C LYS A 61 -21.52 2.14 22.51
N SER A 62 -20.60 1.34 23.07
CA SER A 62 -19.52 1.84 23.93
C SER A 62 -18.56 2.79 23.21
N LYS A 63 -18.45 2.66 21.88
CA LYS A 63 -17.58 3.48 21.03
C LYS A 63 -18.30 4.64 20.35
N GLY A 64 -19.62 4.79 20.53
CA GLY A 64 -20.42 5.79 19.82
C GLY A 64 -20.50 5.53 18.31
N LEU A 65 -20.40 4.26 17.91
CA LEU A 65 -20.43 3.80 16.51
C LEU A 65 -21.81 3.26 16.10
N LEU A 66 -22.86 3.73 16.76
CA LEU A 66 -24.25 3.45 16.40
C LEU A 66 -24.83 4.68 15.71
N ARG A 67 -25.62 4.43 14.67
CA ARG A 67 -26.45 5.45 14.03
C ARG A 67 -27.83 4.91 13.76
N VAL A 68 -28.80 5.80 13.65
CA VAL A 68 -30.11 5.49 13.09
C VAL A 68 -30.10 5.98 11.65
N ASN A 69 -30.38 5.09 10.71
CA ASN A 69 -30.40 5.47 9.30
C ASN A 69 -31.65 6.33 9.00
N PRO A 70 -31.53 7.51 8.38
CA PRO A 70 -32.67 8.39 8.10
C PRO A 70 -33.67 7.83 7.08
N VAL A 71 -33.27 6.85 6.25
CA VAL A 71 -34.13 6.32 5.17
C VAL A 71 -35.10 5.27 5.69
N HIS A 72 -34.61 4.29 6.45
CA HIS A 72 -35.40 3.17 6.95
C HIS A 72 -35.56 3.14 8.48
N GLY A 73 -34.94 4.07 9.21
CA GLY A 73 -35.12 4.24 10.65
C GLY A 73 -34.50 3.13 11.53
N GLU A 74 -33.74 2.20 10.95
CA GLU A 74 -33.12 1.12 11.72
C GLU A 74 -31.77 1.53 12.32
N GLU A 75 -31.44 0.91 13.45
CA GLU A 75 -30.15 1.07 14.11
C GLU A 75 -29.07 0.27 13.36
N GLU A 76 -28.02 0.97 12.95
CA GLU A 76 -26.86 0.42 12.28
C GLU A 76 -25.61 0.60 13.13
N ALA A 77 -24.79 -0.44 13.21
CA ALA A 77 -23.48 -0.41 13.84
C ALA A 77 -22.38 -0.32 12.78
N ARG A 78 -21.40 0.55 13.00
CA ARG A 78 -20.18 0.59 12.18
C ARG A 78 -19.25 -0.53 12.61
N LEU A 79 -19.12 -1.55 11.78
CA LEU A 79 -18.31 -2.74 12.07
C LEU A 79 -17.34 -3.02 10.92
N VAL A 80 -16.21 -3.64 11.26
CA VAL A 80 -15.29 -4.21 10.27
C VAL A 80 -15.64 -5.69 10.16
N LEU A 81 -16.08 -6.13 8.99
CA LEU A 81 -16.44 -7.54 8.77
C LEU A 81 -15.24 -8.35 8.27
N ASN A 82 -14.37 -7.71 7.48
CA ASN A 82 -13.22 -8.37 6.88
C ASN A 82 -11.96 -7.60 7.25
N GLU A 83 -11.06 -8.29 7.95
CA GLU A 83 -9.69 -7.86 8.17
C GLU A 83 -8.78 -8.87 7.47
N SER A 84 -8.03 -8.40 6.48
CA SER A 84 -7.06 -9.21 5.74
C SER A 84 -5.66 -8.64 5.93
N PHE A 85 -4.67 -9.54 5.88
CA PHE A 85 -3.28 -9.18 5.82
C PHE A 85 -2.63 -9.88 4.64
N GLU A 86 -1.73 -9.18 3.97
CA GLU A 86 -0.97 -9.68 2.84
C GLU A 86 0.51 -9.44 3.11
N ILE A 87 1.31 -10.49 2.89
CA ILE A 87 2.77 -10.41 2.92
C ILE A 87 3.20 -10.33 1.46
N VAL A 88 3.74 -9.17 1.07
CA VAL A 88 4.21 -8.92 -0.29
C VAL A 88 5.73 -8.93 -0.26
N ASP A 89 6.32 -9.92 -0.91
CA ASP A 89 7.76 -10.00 -1.14
C ASP A 89 8.08 -9.32 -2.47
N GLU A 90 8.62 -8.11 -2.39
CA GLU A 90 9.07 -7.35 -3.54
C GLU A 90 10.55 -7.66 -3.80
N VAL A 91 10.82 -8.21 -4.99
CA VAL A 91 12.19 -8.39 -5.51
C VAL A 91 12.38 -7.38 -6.63
N GLY A 92 13.18 -6.36 -6.35
CA GLY A 92 13.46 -5.27 -7.28
C GLY A 92 14.93 -5.19 -7.66
N THR A 93 15.19 -4.58 -8.80
CA THR A 93 16.53 -4.12 -9.18
C THR A 93 16.47 -2.61 -9.37
N THR A 94 17.28 -1.89 -8.61
CA THR A 94 17.44 -0.45 -8.77
C THR A 94 18.77 -0.21 -9.47
N THR A 95 18.71 0.46 -10.61
CA THR A 95 19.90 0.91 -11.34
C THR A 95 20.20 2.33 -10.90
N GLU A 96 21.26 2.49 -10.10
CA GLU A 96 21.75 3.81 -9.69
C GLU A 96 22.94 4.18 -10.57
N LEU A 97 22.79 5.28 -11.33
CA LEU A 97 23.86 5.86 -12.13
C LEU A 97 24.58 6.90 -11.27
N SER A 98 25.78 6.57 -10.79
CA SER A 98 26.65 7.51 -10.07
C SER A 98 27.95 7.69 -10.83
N GLY A 99 28.31 8.94 -11.16
CA GLY A 99 29.60 9.29 -11.74
C GLY A 99 30.25 10.42 -10.94
N SER A 100 31.52 10.26 -10.57
CA SER A 100 32.39 11.35 -10.13
C SER A 100 33.56 11.46 -11.09
N PHE A 101 33.81 12.66 -11.61
CA PHE A 101 34.88 12.95 -12.55
C PHE A 101 36.05 13.59 -11.79
N GLU A 102 37.23 12.97 -11.81
CA GLU A 102 38.49 13.65 -11.57
C GLU A 102 39.28 13.62 -12.89
N ALA A 103 39.49 14.80 -13.46
CA ALA A 103 40.26 14.96 -14.68
C ALA A 103 41.73 15.19 -14.31
N GLU A 104 42.55 14.15 -14.42
CA GLU A 104 44.01 14.33 -14.46
C GLU A 104 44.44 14.58 -15.90
N GLU A 105 44.83 15.83 -16.14
CA GLU A 105 45.26 16.35 -17.42
C GLU A 105 46.67 15.82 -17.73
N LEU A 106 46.76 14.75 -18.53
CA LEU A 106 48.04 14.25 -19.04
C LEU A 106 48.45 15.11 -20.24
N ILE A 107 49.08 16.25 -19.96
CA ILE A 107 49.81 17.03 -20.97
C ILE A 107 51.20 16.41 -21.14
N ARG A 108 51.42 15.66 -22.23
CA ARG A 108 52.57 15.83 -23.13
C ARG A 108 52.46 14.99 -24.40
#